data_AF-A0A7X6T4H9-F1
#
_entry.id   AF-A0A7X6T4H9-F1
#
_cell.length_a   1.000
_cell.length_b   1.000
_cell.length_c   1.000
_cell.angle_alpha   90.00
_cell.angle_beta   90.00
_cell.angle_gamma   90.00
#
_symmetry.space_group_name_H-M   'P 1'
#
loop_
_entity.id
_entity.type
_entity.pdbx_description
1 polymer ?
#
loop_
_entity_poly.entity_id
_entity_poly.type
_entity_poly.pdbx_seq_one_letter_code
_entity_poly.pdbx_strand_id
1 'polypeptide(L)'
;MKPVSIFAIPKDLPEEDRLERRRMVVRLGLSWLIMMQVMMFAAPGYFKHQYMGTDIQESLEVALVLLNWIGLLLTIPVLFYCAVPIWRGLFGADTDFSHRHSMVNMNLPVALGIAVAFFPSVHTTIYHHGEVYYDSIVMFIAFLLTARYLEYIAVQSSYISSDSVILDKINEFRNEDMAHADRYAFYFVVLQIILAVVSGLVWYFFIDSSHALAVTVSLFVMSCPCAMAMAVPSNYAAARTILLNSGEESSIDLAFAQSVLEKTRHTARFCLNVSIVFHLLMSPLAMIGLVSPWLAAII
;
A
#
# COMPACT_ATOMS: atom_id res chain seq x y z
N MET A 1 23.74 -1.32 -27.55
CA MET A 1 23.16 -2.45 -26.76
C MET A 1 21.65 -2.20 -26.57
N LYS A 2 20.80 -3.22 -26.33
CA LYS A 2 19.37 -2.96 -26.03
C LYS A 2 19.27 -2.27 -24.67
N PRO A 3 18.47 -1.20 -24.52
CA PRO A 3 18.33 -0.49 -23.26
C PRO A 3 17.81 -1.45 -22.18
N VAL A 4 18.42 -1.41 -21.00
CA VAL A 4 18.00 -2.23 -19.87
C VAL A 4 16.70 -1.63 -19.32
N SER A 5 15.62 -2.43 -19.27
CA SER A 5 14.35 -2.02 -18.69
C SER A 5 14.18 -2.63 -17.31
N ILE A 6 13.63 -1.87 -16.36
CA ILE A 6 13.25 -2.35 -15.01
C ILE A 6 12.24 -3.51 -15.10
N PHE A 7 11.43 -3.55 -16.16
CA PHE A 7 10.46 -4.61 -16.38
C PHE A 7 11.06 -5.86 -17.03
N ALA A 8 12.29 -5.80 -17.56
CA ALA A 8 12.94 -6.96 -18.14
C ALA A 8 13.27 -7.99 -17.06
N ILE A 9 13.07 -9.27 -17.36
CA ILE A 9 13.45 -10.36 -16.46
C ILE A 9 14.96 -10.60 -16.65
N PRO A 10 15.79 -10.54 -15.59
CA PRO A 10 17.21 -10.88 -15.68
C PRO A 10 17.39 -12.31 -16.21
N LYS A 11 18.38 -12.52 -17.10
CA LYS A 11 18.65 -13.84 -17.67
C LYS A 11 19.13 -14.84 -16.61
N ASP A 12 19.90 -14.36 -15.63
CA ASP A 12 20.53 -15.18 -14.59
C ASP A 12 19.72 -15.23 -13.29
N LEU A 13 18.45 -14.81 -13.33
CA LEU A 13 17.56 -14.86 -12.17
C LEU A 13 17.23 -16.32 -11.80
N PRO A 14 17.36 -16.73 -10.52
CA PRO A 14 16.96 -18.07 -10.06
C PRO A 14 15.50 -18.40 -10.41
N GLU A 15 15.21 -19.68 -10.67
CA GLU A 15 13.86 -20.13 -11.00
C GLU A 15 12.84 -19.87 -9.87
N GLU A 16 13.27 -19.92 -8.61
CA GLU A 16 12.41 -19.63 -7.46
C GLU A 16 11.92 -18.16 -7.46
N ASP A 17 12.82 -17.20 -7.68
CA ASP A 17 12.50 -15.78 -7.82
C ASP A 17 11.61 -15.51 -9.06
N ARG A 18 11.78 -16.29 -10.14
CA ARG A 18 10.90 -16.21 -11.33
C ARG A 18 9.49 -16.66 -11.01
N LEU A 19 9.34 -17.78 -10.30
CA LEU A 19 8.04 -18.29 -9.87
C LEU A 19 7.36 -17.35 -8.88
N GLU A 20 8.12 -16.76 -7.96
CA GLU A 20 7.62 -15.75 -7.04
C GLU A 20 7.10 -14.51 -7.78
N ARG A 21 7.87 -13.96 -8.74
CA ARG A 21 7.43 -12.84 -9.58
C ARG A 21 6.10 -13.13 -10.28
N ARG A 22 5.97 -14.32 -10.89
CA ARG A 22 4.72 -14.74 -11.54
C ARG A 22 3.54 -14.78 -10.55
N ARG A 23 3.75 -15.35 -9.36
CA ARG A 23 2.73 -15.38 -8.30
C ARG A 23 2.33 -13.97 -7.85
N MET A 24 3.27 -13.05 -7.72
CA MET A 24 2.97 -11.65 -7.38
C MET A 24 2.12 -10.97 -8.46
N VAL A 25 2.43 -11.17 -9.75
CA VAL A 25 1.63 -10.63 -10.86
C VAL A 25 0.19 -11.17 -10.84
N VAL A 26 0.02 -12.47 -10.57
CA VAL A 26 -1.33 -13.07 -10.47
C VAL A 26 -2.11 -12.48 -9.29
N ARG A 27 -1.49 -12.34 -8.12
CA ARG A 27 -2.13 -11.71 -6.94
C ARG A 27 -2.51 -10.26 -7.21
N LEU A 28 -1.63 -9.51 -7.87
CA LEU A 28 -1.85 -8.12 -8.26
C LEU A 28 -3.02 -8.00 -9.24
N GLY A 29 -3.03 -8.78 -10.32
CA GLY A 29 -4.11 -8.77 -11.29
C GLY A 29 -5.46 -9.13 -10.66
N LEU A 30 -5.48 -10.16 -9.82
CA LEU A 30 -6.68 -10.59 -9.12
C LEU A 30 -7.18 -9.53 -8.11
N SER A 31 -6.29 -8.90 -7.35
CA SER A 31 -6.68 -7.85 -6.38
C SER A 31 -7.30 -6.64 -7.09
N TRP A 32 -6.72 -6.20 -8.21
CA TRP A 32 -7.27 -5.07 -8.98
C TRP A 32 -8.62 -5.38 -9.62
N LEU A 33 -8.78 -6.58 -10.19
CA LEU A 33 -10.05 -7.00 -10.77
C LEU A 33 -11.15 -7.02 -9.70
N ILE A 34 -10.88 -7.64 -8.55
CA ILE A 34 -11.84 -7.72 -7.46
C ILE A 34 -12.13 -6.33 -6.88
N MET A 35 -11.10 -5.48 -6.71
CA MET A 35 -11.28 -4.10 -6.26
C MET A 35 -12.28 -3.35 -7.12
N MET A 36 -12.16 -3.41 -8.45
CA MET A 36 -13.09 -2.76 -9.36
C MET A 36 -14.53 -3.28 -9.19
N GLN A 37 -14.70 -4.59 -9.00
CA GLN A 37 -16.03 -5.18 -8.82
C GLN A 37 -16.65 -4.77 -7.48
N VAL A 38 -15.90 -4.82 -6.38
CA VAL A 38 -16.40 -4.44 -5.06
C VAL A 38 -16.72 -2.95 -5.00
N MET A 39 -15.90 -2.08 -5.61
CA MET A 39 -16.21 -0.65 -5.70
C MET A 39 -17.52 -0.38 -6.45
N MET A 40 -17.76 -1.10 -7.55
CA MET A 40 -19.01 -0.99 -8.30
C MET A 40 -20.23 -1.39 -7.43
N PHE A 41 -20.08 -2.43 -6.60
CA PHE A 41 -21.15 -2.88 -5.69
C PHE A 41 -21.31 -2.01 -4.45
N ALA A 42 -20.26 -1.33 -3.99
CA ALA A 42 -20.32 -0.39 -2.86
C ALA A 42 -20.95 0.97 -3.25
N ALA A 43 -20.89 1.34 -4.54
CA ALA A 43 -21.35 2.64 -5.03
C ALA A 43 -22.78 3.02 -4.60
N PRO A 44 -23.81 2.15 -4.70
CA PRO A 44 -25.16 2.49 -4.27
C PRO A 44 -25.26 2.82 -2.78
N GLY A 45 -24.37 2.27 -1.93
CA GLY A 45 -24.35 2.54 -0.50
C GLY A 45 -24.02 3.99 -0.18
N TYR A 46 -23.09 4.60 -0.93
CA TYR A 46 -22.72 6.00 -0.74
C TYR A 46 -23.81 6.98 -1.16
N PHE A 47 -24.62 6.62 -2.16
CA PHE A 47 -25.73 7.46 -2.62
C PHE A 47 -27.04 7.23 -1.86
N LYS A 48 -27.07 6.35 -0.86
CA LYS A 48 -28.28 6.02 -0.08
C LYS A 48 -29.02 7.26 0.46
N HIS A 49 -28.28 8.24 0.95
CA HIS A 49 -28.83 9.47 1.53
C HIS A 49 -29.61 10.32 0.52
N GLN A 50 -29.31 10.22 -0.77
CA GLN A 50 -29.96 11.00 -1.83
C GLN A 50 -31.36 10.48 -2.18
N TYR A 51 -31.70 9.25 -1.77
CA TYR A 51 -32.96 8.58 -2.09
C TYR A 51 -33.89 8.40 -0.88
N MET A 52 -33.57 8.98 0.29
CA MET A 52 -34.42 8.92 1.47
C MET A 52 -35.81 9.53 1.21
N GLY A 53 -36.87 8.81 1.60
CA GLY A 53 -38.26 9.26 1.48
C GLY A 53 -38.94 8.99 0.14
N THR A 54 -38.34 8.16 -0.73
CA THR A 54 -38.93 7.72 -2.01
C THR A 54 -39.34 6.24 -1.94
N ASP A 55 -40.33 5.83 -2.74
CA ASP A 55 -40.73 4.41 -2.86
C ASP A 55 -39.57 3.47 -3.30
N ILE A 56 -38.50 4.05 -3.83
CA ILE A 56 -37.27 3.36 -4.26
C ILE A 56 -36.44 2.89 -3.04
N GLN A 57 -36.62 3.51 -1.86
CA GLN A 57 -35.81 3.26 -0.66
C GLN A 57 -35.87 1.80 -0.20
N GLU A 58 -37.06 1.19 -0.13
CA GLU A 58 -37.21 -0.20 0.32
C GLU A 58 -36.49 -1.17 -0.63
N SER A 59 -36.64 -0.94 -1.94
CA SER A 59 -35.96 -1.74 -2.96
C SER A 59 -34.43 -1.60 -2.91
N LEU A 60 -33.94 -0.39 -2.59
CA LEU A 60 -32.52 -0.09 -2.45
C LEU A 60 -31.93 -0.76 -1.23
N GLU A 61 -32.64 -0.80 -0.10
CA GLU A 61 -32.15 -1.45 1.12
C GLU A 61 -31.98 -2.97 0.95
N VAL A 62 -32.93 -3.63 0.30
CA VAL A 62 -32.80 -5.06 -0.04
C VAL A 62 -31.62 -5.29 -1.00
N ALA A 63 -31.46 -4.43 -2.01
CA ALA A 63 -30.33 -4.50 -2.93
C ALA A 63 -28.99 -4.31 -2.20
N LEU A 64 -28.89 -3.32 -1.29
CA LEU A 64 -27.68 -3.07 -0.50
C LEU A 64 -27.28 -4.28 0.34
N VAL A 65 -28.24 -4.96 0.97
CA VAL A 65 -27.95 -6.20 1.72
C VAL A 65 -27.34 -7.27 0.80
N LEU A 66 -27.93 -7.50 -0.37
CA LEU A 66 -27.41 -8.47 -1.33
C LEU A 66 -26.01 -8.08 -1.84
N LEU A 67 -25.81 -6.80 -2.15
CA LEU A 67 -24.54 -6.26 -2.60
C LEU A 67 -23.45 -6.38 -1.52
N ASN A 68 -23.80 -6.20 -0.25
CA ASN A 68 -22.87 -6.39 0.87
C ASN A 68 -22.42 -7.85 1.01
N TRP A 69 -23.33 -8.82 0.83
CA TRP A 69 -22.98 -10.24 0.79
C TRP A 69 -22.06 -10.59 -0.38
N ILE A 70 -22.31 -10.01 -1.56
CA ILE A 70 -21.42 -10.16 -2.73
C ILE A 70 -20.05 -9.53 -2.45
N GLY A 71 -20.02 -8.32 -1.85
CA GLY A 71 -18.79 -7.64 -1.45
C GLY A 71 -17.97 -8.47 -0.46
N LEU A 72 -18.61 -9.08 0.54
CA LEU A 72 -17.98 -10.02 1.46
C LEU A 72 -17.38 -11.22 0.71
N LEU A 73 -18.18 -11.90 -0.12
CA LEU A 73 -17.75 -13.07 -0.88
C LEU A 73 -16.51 -12.77 -1.75
N LEU A 74 -16.50 -11.62 -2.42
CA LEU A 74 -15.39 -11.19 -3.26
C LEU A 74 -14.16 -10.78 -2.45
N THR A 75 -14.33 -10.22 -1.26
CA THR A 75 -13.21 -9.78 -0.40
C THR A 75 -12.44 -10.96 0.20
N ILE A 76 -13.10 -12.10 0.44
CA ILE A 76 -12.48 -13.32 1.00
C ILE A 76 -11.23 -13.77 0.22
N PRO A 77 -11.29 -14.05 -1.11
CA PRO A 77 -10.09 -14.47 -1.85
C PRO A 77 -8.98 -13.40 -1.85
N VAL A 78 -9.32 -12.11 -1.80
CA VAL A 78 -8.31 -11.05 -1.67
C VAL A 78 -7.60 -11.14 -0.32
N LEU A 79 -8.34 -11.34 0.76
CA LEU A 79 -7.76 -11.48 2.11
C LEU A 79 -6.91 -12.74 2.27
N PHE A 80 -7.38 -13.90 1.79
CA PHE A 80 -6.69 -15.16 2.05
C PHE A 80 -5.62 -15.50 1.01
N TYR A 81 -5.71 -15.01 -0.23
CA TYR A 81 -4.74 -15.32 -1.28
C TYR A 81 -3.87 -14.12 -1.67
N CYS A 82 -4.46 -12.94 -1.89
CA CYS A 82 -3.69 -11.76 -2.32
C CYS A 82 -2.90 -11.15 -1.16
N ALA A 83 -3.49 -11.05 0.04
CA ALA A 83 -2.83 -10.47 1.22
C ALA A 83 -1.87 -11.41 1.96
N VAL A 84 -1.61 -12.63 1.46
CA VAL A 84 -0.60 -13.57 2.03
C VAL A 84 0.77 -12.91 2.31
N PRO A 85 1.34 -12.08 1.42
CA PRO A 85 2.62 -11.41 1.69
C PRO A 85 2.57 -10.43 2.87
N ILE A 86 1.39 -9.90 3.19
CA ILE A 86 1.16 -9.02 4.35
C ILE A 86 1.15 -9.87 5.62
N TRP A 87 0.37 -10.96 5.62
CA TRP A 87 0.25 -11.88 6.76
C TRP A 87 1.57 -12.57 7.11
N ARG A 88 2.33 -13.03 6.12
CA ARG A 88 3.64 -13.67 6.36
C ARG A 88 4.62 -12.74 7.07
N GLY A 89 4.57 -11.45 6.74
CA GLY A 89 5.38 -10.43 7.37
C GLY A 89 4.96 -10.08 8.81
N LEU A 90 3.82 -10.57 9.30
CA LEU A 90 3.37 -10.46 10.69
C LEU A 90 3.86 -11.62 11.55
N PHE A 91 3.85 -12.84 11.01
CA PHE A 91 4.12 -14.07 11.76
C PHE A 91 5.59 -14.51 11.76
N GLY A 92 6.51 -13.70 11.20
CA GLY A 92 7.95 -13.96 11.27
C GLY A 92 8.39 -15.29 10.64
N ALA A 93 7.60 -15.84 9.72
CA ALA A 93 7.76 -17.21 9.23
C ALA A 93 8.90 -17.42 8.21
N ASP A 94 9.76 -16.42 7.96
CA ASP A 94 10.93 -16.58 7.10
C ASP A 94 12.21 -16.12 7.83
N THR A 95 12.87 -17.08 8.47
CA THR A 95 14.25 -16.97 8.98
C THR A 95 15.31 -17.01 7.86
N ASP A 96 14.92 -17.32 6.62
CA ASP A 96 15.83 -17.44 5.47
C ASP A 96 15.94 -16.16 4.61
N PHE A 97 15.09 -15.16 4.88
CA PHE A 97 15.12 -13.86 4.21
C PHE A 97 16.08 -12.85 4.87
N SER A 98 17.06 -13.34 5.62
CA SER A 98 17.96 -12.57 6.49
C SER A 98 18.91 -11.61 5.73
N HIS A 99 18.93 -11.61 4.39
CA HIS A 99 19.80 -10.76 3.57
C HIS A 99 19.07 -9.76 2.66
N ARG A 100 17.74 -9.72 2.66
CA ARG A 100 16.95 -8.74 1.88
C ARG A 100 16.32 -7.73 2.84
N HIS A 101 16.93 -6.55 2.86
CA HIS A 101 16.68 -5.44 3.79
C HIS A 101 15.21 -5.15 4.11
N SER A 102 14.98 -4.99 5.42
CA SER A 102 14.02 -4.08 6.04
C SER A 102 12.53 -4.31 5.79
N MET A 103 12.02 -5.46 6.25
CA MET A 103 10.60 -5.65 6.56
C MET A 103 10.30 -5.50 8.06
N VAL A 104 11.08 -4.68 8.78
CA VAL A 104 10.87 -4.44 10.20
C VAL A 104 9.57 -3.64 10.39
N ASN A 105 8.49 -4.37 10.67
CA ASN A 105 7.29 -3.95 11.40
C ASN A 105 6.27 -2.99 10.74
N MET A 106 6.26 -2.78 9.41
CA MET A 106 5.14 -2.11 8.71
C MET A 106 3.93 -3.03 8.45
N ASN A 107 4.13 -4.35 8.41
CA ASN A 107 3.04 -5.31 8.16
C ASN A 107 1.99 -5.31 9.26
N LEU A 108 2.41 -5.08 10.51
CA LEU A 108 1.55 -5.14 11.68
C LEU A 108 0.45 -4.07 11.64
N PRO A 109 0.77 -2.77 11.49
CA PRO A 109 -0.23 -1.74 11.26
C PRO A 109 -1.19 -2.01 10.11
N VAL A 110 -0.67 -2.44 8.96
CA VAL A 110 -1.43 -2.73 7.73
C VAL A 110 -2.42 -3.88 7.98
N ALA A 111 -1.94 -4.97 8.57
CA ALA A 111 -2.75 -6.13 8.94
C ALA A 111 -3.84 -5.76 9.98
N LEU A 112 -3.49 -4.91 10.95
CA LEU A 112 -4.43 -4.42 11.95
C LEU A 112 -5.52 -3.56 11.32
N GLY A 113 -5.18 -2.64 10.40
CA GLY A 113 -6.15 -1.83 9.67
C GLY A 113 -7.13 -2.68 8.85
N ILE A 114 -6.62 -3.71 8.15
CA ILE A 114 -7.46 -4.67 7.43
C ILE A 114 -8.41 -5.39 8.38
N ALA A 115 -7.93 -5.86 9.55
CA ALA A 115 -8.77 -6.54 10.53
C ALA A 115 -9.84 -5.61 11.12
N VAL A 116 -9.47 -4.38 11.49
CA VAL A 116 -10.37 -3.36 12.07
C VAL A 116 -11.45 -2.94 11.07
N ALA A 117 -11.18 -2.94 9.77
CA ALA A 117 -12.21 -2.70 8.76
C ALA A 117 -13.06 -3.95 8.48
N PHE A 118 -12.44 -5.13 8.45
CA PHE A 118 -13.10 -6.37 8.03
C PHE A 118 -14.13 -6.88 9.05
N PHE A 119 -13.75 -7.03 10.32
CA PHE A 119 -14.63 -7.64 11.32
C PHE A 119 -15.92 -6.83 11.55
N PRO A 120 -15.88 -5.49 11.69
CA PRO A 120 -17.10 -4.70 11.76
C PRO A 120 -17.93 -4.78 10.48
N SER A 121 -17.30 -4.80 9.29
CA SER A 121 -18.04 -4.94 8.02
C SER A 121 -18.79 -6.27 7.94
N VAL A 122 -18.18 -7.37 8.40
CA VAL A 122 -18.81 -8.69 8.50
C VAL A 122 -19.98 -8.65 9.48
N HIS A 123 -19.77 -8.06 10.66
CA HIS A 123 -20.81 -7.86 11.65
C HIS A 123 -22.00 -7.09 11.06
N THR A 124 -21.76 -5.93 10.45
CA THR A 124 -22.78 -5.13 9.75
C THR A 124 -23.50 -5.92 8.65
N THR A 125 -22.79 -6.77 7.91
CA THR A 125 -23.38 -7.57 6.83
C THR A 125 -24.38 -8.59 7.36
N ILE A 126 -24.08 -9.21 8.51
CA ILE A 126 -24.92 -10.22 9.15
C ILE A 126 -26.13 -9.58 9.85
N TYR A 127 -25.92 -8.47 10.56
CA TYR A 127 -26.97 -7.82 11.35
C TYR A 127 -27.73 -6.72 10.59
N HIS A 128 -27.33 -6.41 9.36
CA HIS A 128 -27.94 -5.40 8.49
C HIS A 128 -27.97 -3.98 9.07
N HIS A 129 -27.10 -3.67 10.04
CA HIS A 129 -27.04 -2.39 10.73
C HIS A 129 -25.64 -1.76 10.60
N GLY A 130 -25.57 -0.60 9.95
CA GLY A 130 -24.34 0.18 9.78
C GLY A 130 -23.82 0.18 8.35
N GLU A 131 -22.61 0.69 8.18
CA GLU A 131 -21.88 0.73 6.91
C GLU A 131 -20.83 -0.38 6.82
N VAL A 132 -20.55 -0.81 5.59
CA VAL A 132 -19.50 -1.81 5.28
C VAL A 132 -18.35 -1.13 4.54
N TYR A 133 -17.15 -1.65 4.72
CA TYR A 133 -15.91 -1.07 4.21
C TYR A 133 -15.08 -2.07 3.39
N TYR A 134 -15.76 -3.02 2.72
CA TYR A 134 -15.11 -4.03 1.89
C TYR A 134 -14.32 -3.43 0.73
N ASP A 135 -14.85 -2.37 0.11
CA ASP A 135 -14.22 -1.59 -0.96
C ASP A 135 -12.87 -1.00 -0.50
N SER A 136 -12.83 -0.43 0.71
CA SER A 136 -11.65 0.17 1.29
C SER A 136 -10.59 -0.89 1.55
N ILE A 137 -10.97 -2.09 2.01
CA ILE A 137 -10.05 -3.22 2.25
C ILE A 137 -9.42 -3.71 0.94
N VAL A 138 -10.23 -3.99 -0.08
CA VAL A 138 -9.71 -4.54 -1.35
C VAL A 138 -8.89 -3.52 -2.12
N MET A 139 -9.28 -2.24 -2.07
CA MET A 139 -8.52 -1.14 -2.65
C MET A 139 -7.16 -1.01 -1.99
N PHE A 140 -7.17 -1.01 -0.66
CA PHE A 140 -5.96 -0.94 0.14
C PHE A 140 -4.97 -2.06 -0.21
N ILE A 141 -5.44 -3.31 -0.27
CA ILE A 141 -4.61 -4.47 -0.63
C ILE A 141 -4.10 -4.36 -2.07
N ALA A 142 -4.92 -3.89 -3.02
CA ALA A 142 -4.52 -3.75 -4.42
C ALA A 142 -3.40 -2.71 -4.60
N PHE A 143 -3.52 -1.54 -3.98
CA PHE A 143 -2.49 -0.52 -4.03
C PHE A 143 -1.20 -0.93 -3.31
N LEU A 144 -1.32 -1.54 -2.12
CA LEU A 144 -0.15 -2.04 -1.39
C LEU A 144 0.59 -3.14 -2.19
N LEU A 145 -0.13 -4.06 -2.83
CA LEU A 145 0.48 -5.07 -3.69
C LEU A 145 1.15 -4.46 -4.92
N THR A 146 0.55 -3.41 -5.49
CA THR A 146 1.16 -2.65 -6.60
C THR A 146 2.49 -2.07 -6.15
N ALA A 147 2.49 -1.44 -4.97
CA ALA A 147 3.68 -0.85 -4.38
C ALA A 147 4.81 -1.86 -4.20
N ARG A 148 4.48 -2.99 -3.56
CA ARG A 148 5.41 -4.09 -3.33
C ARG A 148 5.89 -4.74 -4.61
N TYR A 149 5.03 -4.88 -5.61
CA TYR A 149 5.41 -5.46 -6.88
C TYR A 149 6.41 -4.56 -7.62
N LEU A 150 6.18 -3.25 -7.64
CA LEU A 150 7.09 -2.27 -8.24
C LEU A 150 8.44 -2.23 -7.49
N GLU A 151 8.42 -2.28 -6.16
CA GLU A 151 9.63 -2.45 -5.35
C GLU A 151 10.35 -3.77 -5.66
N TYR A 152 9.62 -4.88 -5.75
CA TYR A 152 10.18 -6.19 -6.02
C TYR A 152 10.91 -6.25 -7.38
N ILE A 153 10.33 -5.70 -8.45
CA ILE A 153 10.99 -5.65 -9.76
C ILE A 153 12.18 -4.66 -9.77
N ALA A 154 12.08 -3.56 -9.02
CA ALA A 154 13.17 -2.60 -8.84
C ALA A 154 14.39 -3.28 -8.18
N VAL A 155 14.17 -4.03 -7.11
CA VAL A 155 15.21 -4.82 -6.43
C VAL A 155 15.70 -5.93 -7.34
N GLN A 156 14.82 -6.68 -8.00
CA GLN A 156 15.22 -7.79 -8.87
C GLN A 156 16.06 -7.33 -10.07
N SER A 157 15.88 -6.09 -10.53
CA SER A 157 16.75 -5.52 -11.56
C SER A 157 18.23 -5.53 -11.13
N SER A 158 18.53 -5.46 -9.81
CA SER A 158 19.89 -5.43 -9.26
C SER A 158 20.73 -6.66 -9.58
N TYR A 159 20.11 -7.80 -9.93
CA TYR A 159 20.81 -9.02 -10.36
C TYR A 159 21.47 -8.90 -11.74
N ILE A 160 21.09 -7.90 -12.55
CA ILE A 160 21.62 -7.74 -13.91
C ILE A 160 23.00 -7.08 -13.84
N SER A 161 24.06 -7.81 -14.22
CA SER A 161 25.45 -7.37 -14.53
C SER A 161 26.50 -7.39 -13.41
N SER A 162 27.66 -7.97 -13.74
CA SER A 162 28.76 -8.38 -12.86
C SER A 162 29.77 -7.27 -12.47
N ASP A 163 29.42 -5.99 -12.58
CA ASP A 163 30.28 -4.89 -12.08
C ASP A 163 30.03 -4.65 -10.59
N SER A 164 30.67 -5.49 -9.77
CA SER A 164 30.51 -5.58 -8.31
C SER A 164 30.59 -4.23 -7.60
N VAL A 165 31.61 -3.41 -7.88
CA VAL A 165 31.93 -2.23 -7.05
C VAL A 165 30.88 -1.11 -7.13
N ILE A 166 30.34 -0.81 -8.32
CA ILE A 166 29.35 0.26 -8.49
C ILE A 166 28.00 -0.20 -7.95
N LEU A 167 27.63 -1.45 -8.18
CA LEU A 167 26.40 -2.03 -7.65
C LEU A 167 26.42 -2.11 -6.13
N ASP A 168 27.56 -2.45 -5.54
CA ASP A 168 27.73 -2.47 -4.08
C ASP A 168 27.53 -1.08 -3.49
N LYS A 169 28.10 -0.03 -4.10
CA LYS A 169 27.86 1.36 -3.68
C LYS A 169 26.41 1.80 -3.84
N ILE A 170 25.76 1.44 -4.95
CA ILE A 170 24.32 1.74 -5.15
C ILE A 170 23.49 1.05 -4.07
N ASN A 171 23.80 -0.22 -3.77
CA ASN A 171 23.11 -0.98 -2.74
C ASN A 171 23.33 -0.38 -1.35
N GLU A 172 24.55 0.02 -1.01
CA GLU A 172 24.89 0.68 0.26
C GLU A 172 24.07 1.96 0.47
N PHE A 173 24.14 2.91 -0.47
CA PHE A 173 23.37 4.16 -0.43
C PHE A 173 21.86 3.91 -0.33
N ARG A 174 21.35 2.97 -1.13
CA ARG A 174 19.93 2.58 -1.10
C ARG A 174 19.54 2.03 0.26
N ASN A 175 20.32 1.10 0.82
CA ASN A 175 19.99 0.43 2.08
C ASN A 175 20.00 1.43 3.25
N GLU A 176 20.93 2.38 3.27
CA GLU A 176 20.93 3.48 4.24
C GLU A 176 19.66 4.32 4.14
N ASP A 177 19.31 4.79 2.93
CA ASP A 177 18.13 5.63 2.72
C ASP A 177 16.82 4.87 2.97
N MET A 178 16.76 3.58 2.62
CA MET A 178 15.63 2.70 2.94
C MET A 178 15.45 2.56 4.45
N ALA A 179 16.51 2.29 5.22
CA ALA A 179 16.42 2.16 6.67
C ALA A 179 15.93 3.46 7.35
N HIS A 180 16.32 4.62 6.82
CA HIS A 180 15.80 5.91 7.27
C HIS A 180 14.32 6.06 6.92
N ALA A 181 13.94 5.80 5.66
CA ALA A 181 12.56 5.90 5.19
C ALA A 181 11.61 4.99 5.99
N ASP A 182 12.00 3.74 6.23
CA ASP A 182 11.22 2.77 6.98
C ASP A 182 11.03 3.19 8.44
N ARG A 183 12.07 3.74 9.06
CA ARG A 183 11.98 4.27 10.43
C ARG A 183 10.97 5.41 10.53
N TYR A 184 11.02 6.36 9.60
CA TYR A 184 10.06 7.46 9.57
C TYR A 184 8.64 6.97 9.28
N ALA A 185 8.48 6.05 8.31
CA ALA A 185 7.21 5.43 7.99
C ALA A 185 6.61 4.72 9.21
N PHE A 186 7.42 3.96 9.95
CA PHE A 186 6.97 3.29 11.17
C PHE A 186 6.46 4.27 12.23
N TYR A 187 7.25 5.30 12.58
CA TYR A 187 6.82 6.30 13.56
C TYR A 187 5.56 7.04 13.13
N PHE A 188 5.48 7.43 11.85
CA PHE A 188 4.32 8.08 11.27
C PHE A 188 3.06 7.20 11.40
N VAL A 189 3.16 5.91 11.06
CA VAL A 189 2.06 4.96 11.16
C VAL A 189 1.61 4.75 12.60
N VAL A 190 2.55 4.56 13.53
CA VAL A 190 2.22 4.39 14.95
C VAL A 190 1.48 5.62 15.48
N LEU A 191 1.96 6.82 15.15
CA LEU A 191 1.30 8.07 15.52
C LEU A 191 -0.12 8.15 14.95
N GLN A 192 -0.29 7.81 13.68
CA GLN A 192 -1.59 7.87 13.00
C GLN A 192 -2.59 6.84 13.55
N ILE A 193 -2.13 5.64 13.93
CA ILE A 193 -2.96 4.64 14.63
C ILE A 193 -3.43 5.19 15.98
N ILE A 194 -2.54 5.80 16.75
CA ILE A 194 -2.91 6.43 18.03
C ILE A 194 -3.97 7.51 17.78
N LEU A 195 -3.77 8.37 16.78
CA LEU A 195 -4.75 9.39 16.40
C LEU A 195 -6.08 8.79 15.96
N ALA A 196 -6.08 7.69 15.21
CA ALA A 196 -7.28 7.00 14.76
C ALA A 196 -8.08 6.45 15.95
N VAL A 197 -7.42 5.77 16.89
CA VAL A 197 -8.05 5.22 18.10
C VAL A 197 -8.60 6.35 18.97
N VAL A 198 -7.82 7.40 19.22
CA VAL A 198 -8.25 8.55 20.03
C VAL A 198 -9.46 9.24 19.39
N SER A 199 -9.39 9.51 18.08
CA SER A 199 -10.50 10.17 17.35
C SER A 199 -11.76 9.31 17.36
N GLY A 200 -11.62 8.00 17.13
CA GLY A 200 -12.72 7.05 17.19
C GLY A 200 -13.39 7.02 18.57
N LEU A 201 -12.60 6.98 19.65
CA LEU A 201 -13.12 7.03 21.02
C LEU A 201 -13.82 8.36 21.32
N VAL A 202 -13.25 9.49 20.89
CA VAL A 202 -13.87 10.81 21.06
C VAL A 202 -15.22 10.88 20.36
N TRP A 203 -15.29 10.43 19.11
CA TRP A 203 -16.55 10.38 18.36
C TRP A 203 -17.57 9.45 19.01
N TYR A 204 -17.13 8.28 19.48
CA TYR A 204 -18.00 7.29 20.11
C TYR A 204 -18.62 7.79 21.44
N PHE A 205 -17.83 8.48 22.29
CA PHE A 205 -18.28 8.90 23.61
C PHE A 205 -18.88 10.31 23.68
N PHE A 206 -18.46 11.24 22.81
CA PHE A 206 -18.78 12.67 22.96
C PHE A 206 -19.55 13.30 21.80
N ILE A 207 -19.60 12.69 20.62
CA ILE A 207 -20.18 13.32 19.41
C ILE A 207 -21.34 12.49 18.85
N ASP A 208 -21.03 11.39 18.15
CA ASP A 208 -22.01 10.52 17.50
C ASP A 208 -21.41 9.12 17.30
N SER A 209 -22.01 8.14 17.98
CA SER A 209 -21.60 6.74 17.91
C SER A 209 -21.74 6.12 16.52
N SER A 210 -22.65 6.63 15.68
CA SER A 210 -22.90 6.07 14.35
C SER A 210 -21.77 6.39 13.35
N HIS A 211 -21.13 7.55 13.50
CA HIS A 211 -20.05 8.03 12.62
C HIS A 211 -18.64 7.62 13.10
N ALA A 212 -18.50 7.17 14.34
CA ALA A 212 -17.20 6.84 14.94
C ALA A 212 -16.41 5.78 14.14
N LEU A 213 -17.11 4.78 13.60
CA LEU A 213 -16.48 3.71 12.81
C LEU A 213 -15.97 4.22 11.46
N ALA A 214 -16.73 5.08 10.80
CA ALA A 214 -16.33 5.70 9.54
C ALA A 214 -15.06 6.55 9.71
N VAL A 215 -15.00 7.39 10.75
CA VAL A 215 -13.82 8.22 11.06
C VAL A 215 -12.59 7.36 11.37
N THR A 216 -12.78 6.31 12.17
CA THR A 216 -11.70 5.38 12.54
C THR A 216 -11.14 4.68 11.31
N VAL A 217 -12.02 4.10 10.47
CA VAL A 217 -11.61 3.39 9.25
C VAL A 217 -10.94 4.36 8.27
N SER A 218 -11.47 5.57 8.07
CA SER A 218 -10.82 6.60 7.24
C SER A 218 -9.38 6.86 7.69
N LEU A 219 -9.16 7.09 8.99
CA LEU A 219 -7.83 7.37 9.53
C LEU A 219 -6.88 6.17 9.43
N PHE A 220 -7.38 4.94 9.61
CA PHE A 220 -6.59 3.72 9.43
C PHE A 220 -6.19 3.50 7.97
N VAL A 221 -7.11 3.67 7.02
CA VAL A 221 -6.83 3.51 5.58
C VAL A 221 -5.82 4.56 5.13
N MET A 222 -6.03 5.81 5.54
CA MET A 222 -5.11 6.92 5.26
C MET A 222 -3.73 6.76 5.93
N SER A 223 -3.62 5.95 6.99
CA SER A 223 -2.35 5.76 7.70
C SER A 223 -1.30 4.99 6.89
N CYS A 224 -1.66 4.32 5.79
CA CYS A 224 -0.67 3.56 5.05
C CYS A 224 0.37 4.47 4.39
N PRO A 225 1.66 4.31 4.73
CA PRO A 225 2.75 5.07 4.13
C PRO A 225 3.15 4.42 2.79
N CYS A 226 2.18 3.90 2.04
CA CYS A 226 2.38 3.13 0.82
C CYS A 226 3.21 3.94 -0.21
N ALA A 227 2.89 5.23 -0.39
CA ALA A 227 3.65 6.13 -1.25
C ALA A 227 5.06 6.43 -0.73
N MET A 228 5.23 6.48 0.59
CA MET A 228 6.49 6.74 1.27
C MET A 228 7.46 5.56 1.10
N ALA A 229 6.96 4.33 1.26
CA ALA A 229 7.75 3.10 1.09
C ALA A 229 8.24 2.91 -0.36
N MET A 230 7.50 3.39 -1.36
CA MET A 230 7.89 3.27 -2.77
C MET A 230 8.91 4.31 -3.25
N ALA A 231 9.04 5.45 -2.56
CA ALA A 231 9.82 6.59 -3.04
C ALA A 231 11.31 6.24 -3.23
N VAL A 232 11.91 5.58 -2.22
CA VAL A 232 13.32 5.18 -2.26
C VAL A 232 13.58 4.11 -3.34
N PRO A 233 12.92 2.93 -3.33
CA PRO A 233 13.25 1.87 -4.30
C PRO A 233 13.01 2.29 -5.75
N SER A 234 11.97 3.08 -6.03
CA SER A 234 11.67 3.56 -7.39
C SER A 234 12.75 4.52 -7.90
N ASN A 235 13.19 5.47 -7.06
CA ASN A 235 14.22 6.43 -7.43
C ASN A 235 15.59 5.74 -7.65
N TYR A 236 15.95 4.77 -6.80
CA TYR A 236 17.19 4.02 -6.94
C TYR A 236 17.17 3.05 -8.13
N ALA A 237 16.01 2.49 -8.51
CA ALA A 237 15.88 1.70 -9.73
C ALA A 237 16.04 2.56 -11.00
N ALA A 238 15.50 3.78 -11.00
CA ALA A 238 15.70 4.74 -12.07
C ALA A 238 17.18 5.16 -12.19
N ALA A 239 17.81 5.50 -11.05
CA ALA A 239 19.23 5.82 -10.97
C ALA A 239 20.10 4.72 -11.59
N ARG A 240 19.80 3.47 -11.23
CA ARG A 240 20.48 2.30 -11.77
C ARG A 240 20.31 2.16 -13.28
N THR A 241 19.11 2.37 -13.80
CA THR A 241 18.85 2.30 -15.23
C THR A 241 19.63 3.38 -16.00
N ILE A 242 19.78 4.57 -15.42
CA ILE A 242 20.62 5.64 -15.97
C ILE A 242 22.08 5.19 -16.02
N LEU A 243 22.60 4.67 -14.91
CA LEU A 243 24.01 4.24 -14.80
C LEU A 243 24.35 3.05 -15.71
N LEU A 244 23.42 2.11 -15.90
CA LEU A 244 23.61 0.97 -16.81
C LEU A 244 23.54 1.38 -18.28
N ASN A 245 22.68 2.33 -18.63
CA ASN A 245 22.55 2.80 -20.00
C ASN A 245 23.60 3.87 -20.38
N SER A 246 24.30 4.46 -19.41
CA SER A 246 25.45 5.35 -19.66
C SER A 246 26.75 4.58 -19.99
N GLY A 247 26.74 3.24 -19.94
CA GLY A 247 27.91 2.39 -20.15
C GLY A 247 28.32 2.18 -21.62
N GLU A 248 28.35 3.23 -22.43
CA GLU A 248 29.12 3.24 -23.68
C GLU A 248 30.45 3.96 -23.38
N GLU A 249 31.56 3.23 -23.52
CA GLU A 249 32.96 3.57 -23.17
C GLU A 249 33.39 3.43 -21.70
N SER A 250 34.08 2.31 -21.44
CA SER A 250 35.23 2.15 -20.53
C SER A 250 35.35 3.18 -19.39
N SER A 251 35.00 2.73 -18.19
CA SER A 251 34.95 3.44 -16.90
C SER A 251 33.76 4.39 -16.75
N ILE A 252 32.68 3.87 -16.15
CA ILE A 252 31.73 4.74 -15.45
C ILE A 252 32.56 5.53 -14.42
N ASP A 253 32.70 6.84 -14.65
CA ASP A 253 33.38 7.73 -13.72
C ASP A 253 32.65 7.67 -12.37
N LEU A 254 33.38 7.33 -11.32
CA LEU A 254 32.84 7.25 -9.97
C LEU A 254 32.22 8.59 -9.55
N ALA A 255 32.74 9.71 -10.06
CA ALA A 255 32.17 11.03 -9.83
C ALA A 255 30.79 11.19 -10.50
N PHE A 256 30.61 10.66 -11.71
CA PHE A 256 29.30 10.63 -12.36
C PHE A 256 28.31 9.79 -11.57
N ALA A 257 28.70 8.58 -11.14
CA ALA A 257 27.86 7.71 -10.34
C ALA A 257 27.42 8.35 -9.02
N GLN A 258 28.34 9.00 -8.30
CA GLN A 258 28.04 9.74 -7.08
C GLN A 258 27.07 10.90 -7.35
N SER A 259 27.27 11.67 -8.43
CA SER A 259 26.38 12.79 -8.77
C SER A 259 24.94 12.35 -9.05
N VAL A 260 24.77 11.17 -9.66
CA VAL A 260 23.44 10.58 -9.90
C VAL A 260 22.83 10.13 -8.57
N LEU A 261 23.60 9.42 -7.74
CA LEU A 261 23.12 8.93 -6.44
C LEU A 261 22.74 10.05 -5.47
N GLU A 262 23.49 11.15 -5.43
CA GLU A 262 23.16 12.31 -4.60
C GLU A 262 21.84 12.97 -5.04
N LYS A 263 21.62 13.12 -6.36
CA LYS A 263 20.35 13.62 -6.90
C LYS A 263 19.19 12.66 -6.59
N THR A 264 19.42 11.35 -6.72
CA THR A 264 18.45 10.32 -6.36
C THR A 264 18.05 10.41 -4.89
N ARG A 265 19.03 10.56 -4.00
CA ARG A 265 18.81 10.73 -2.56
C ARG A 265 18.00 11.99 -2.27
N HIS A 266 18.34 13.12 -2.90
CA HIS A 266 17.60 14.36 -2.75
C HIS A 266 16.13 14.20 -3.17
N THR A 267 15.89 13.63 -4.35
CA THR A 267 14.52 13.38 -4.84
C THR A 267 13.75 12.42 -3.93
N ALA A 268 14.38 11.34 -3.45
CA ALA A 268 13.75 10.41 -2.51
C ALA A 268 13.31 11.11 -1.23
N ARG A 269 14.20 11.90 -0.60
CA ARG A 269 13.87 12.67 0.61
C ARG A 269 12.78 13.72 0.37
N PHE A 270 12.80 14.38 -0.78
CA PHE A 270 11.75 15.33 -1.15
C PHE A 270 10.38 14.64 -1.22
N CYS A 271 10.28 13.48 -1.90
CA CYS A 271 9.06 12.69 -1.96
C CYS A 271 8.57 12.25 -0.57
N LEU A 272 9.47 11.80 0.30
CA LEU A 272 9.14 11.43 1.69
C LEU A 272 8.56 12.61 2.46
N ASN A 273 9.20 13.79 2.38
CA ASN A 273 8.74 14.99 3.08
C ASN A 273 7.39 15.48 2.56
N VAL A 274 7.19 15.50 1.24
CA VAL A 274 5.90 15.88 0.63
C VAL A 274 4.79 14.93 1.11
N SER A 275 5.07 13.63 1.15
CA SER A 275 4.12 12.63 1.66
C SER A 275 3.75 12.90 3.11
N ILE A 276 4.73 13.13 4.00
CA ILE A 276 4.47 13.43 5.42
C ILE A 276 3.62 14.70 5.57
N VAL A 277 3.99 15.78 4.88
CA VAL A 277 3.28 17.07 4.95
C VAL A 277 1.83 16.90 4.49
N PHE A 278 1.61 16.19 3.39
CA PHE A 278 0.28 15.94 2.87
C PHE A 278 -0.59 15.19 3.88
N HIS A 279 -0.07 14.13 4.50
CA HIS A 279 -0.82 13.39 5.50
C HIS A 279 -1.11 14.24 6.75
N LEU A 280 -0.12 14.98 7.26
CA LEU A 280 -0.32 15.87 8.41
C LEU A 280 -1.39 16.94 8.13
N LEU A 281 -1.49 17.41 6.89
CA LEU A 281 -2.51 18.39 6.48
C LEU A 281 -3.90 17.75 6.36
N MET A 282 -3.99 16.50 5.90
CA MET A 282 -5.26 15.80 5.69
C MET A 282 -5.81 15.11 6.96
N SER A 283 -4.95 14.67 7.89
CA SER A 283 -5.35 14.08 9.18
C SER A 283 -6.42 14.89 9.94
N PRO A 284 -6.29 16.21 10.15
CA PRO A 284 -7.32 16.98 10.84
C PRO A 284 -8.66 16.99 10.11
N LEU A 285 -8.67 17.01 8.77
CA LEU A 285 -9.92 16.94 8.00
C LEU A 285 -10.63 15.60 8.21
N ALA A 286 -9.85 14.51 8.24
CA ALA A 286 -10.38 13.17 8.54
C ALA A 286 -10.89 13.07 9.98
N MET A 287 -10.19 13.65 10.96
CA MET A 287 -10.62 13.68 12.37
C MET A 287 -11.94 14.44 12.58
N ILE A 288 -12.20 15.48 11.77
CA ILE A 288 -13.46 16.24 11.78
C ILE A 288 -14.61 15.46 11.08
N GLY A 289 -14.31 14.32 10.45
CA GLY A 289 -15.31 13.50 9.76
C GLY A 289 -15.71 14.04 8.37
N LEU A 290 -14.93 14.97 7.81
CA LEU A 290 -15.18 15.51 6.46
C LEU A 290 -14.69 14.58 5.35
N VAL A 291 -13.87 13.59 5.70
CA VAL A 291 -13.27 12.65 4.75
C VAL A 291 -13.92 11.28 4.93
N SER A 292 -14.73 10.89 3.95
CA SER A 292 -15.28 9.54 3.88
C SER A 292 -14.17 8.50 3.60
N PRO A 293 -14.34 7.24 4.01
CA PRO A 293 -13.30 6.20 3.84
C PRO A 293 -12.85 5.99 2.39
N TRP A 294 -13.78 6.06 1.43
CA TRP A 294 -13.45 5.95 0.01
C TRP A 294 -12.64 7.15 -0.50
N LEU A 295 -12.90 8.36 0.01
CA LEU A 295 -12.15 9.56 -0.35
C LEU A 295 -10.75 9.52 0.29
N ALA A 296 -10.66 9.05 1.53
CA ALA A 296 -9.39 8.81 2.23
C ALA A 296 -8.50 7.78 1.52
N ALA A 297 -9.08 6.90 0.71
CA ALA A 297 -8.35 5.88 -0.03
C ALA A 297 -7.85 6.36 -1.41
N ILE A 298 -8.41 7.44 -1.95
CA ILE A 298 -8.00 8.05 -3.23
C ILE A 298 -6.99 9.19 -3.02
N ILE A 299 -7.10 9.89 -1.89
CA ILE A 299 -6.28 11.05 -1.50
C ILE A 299 -4.98 10.55 -0.87
#